data_AF-A0A377LRN5-F1
#
_entry.id   AF-A0A377LRN5-F1
#
_cell.length_a   1.000
_cell.length_b   1.000
_cell.length_c   1.000
_cell.angle_alpha   90.00
_cell.angle_beta   90.00
_cell.angle_gamma   90.00
#
_symmetry.space_group_name_H-M   'P 1'
#
loop_
_entity.id
_entity.type
_entity.pdbx_description
1 polymer ?
#
loop_
_entity_poly.entity_id
_entity_poly.type
_entity_poly.pdbx_seq_one_letter_code
_entity_poly.pdbx_strand_id
1 'polypeptide(L)' 'MARTTPIARYRNIGISAHIDAGKTTTTERILFYTGVNHKIGEVHDGAATMDWMEQEQERGITITSRSDYCILVRYG' A
#
# COMPACT_ATOMS: atom_id res chain seq x y z
N MET A 1 -11.30 14.40 17.64
CA MET A 1 -11.68 13.02 18.00
C MET A 1 -10.60 12.42 18.87
N ALA A 2 -10.95 11.80 20.00
CA ALA A 2 -9.99 11.06 20.83
C ALA A 2 -9.59 9.74 20.12
N ARG A 3 -8.31 9.34 20.21
CA ARG A 3 -7.82 8.11 19.58
C ARG A 3 -8.52 6.88 20.21
N THR A 4 -9.13 6.05 19.38
CA THR A 4 -9.75 4.78 19.78
C THR A 4 -8.72 3.65 19.90
N THR A 5 -7.63 3.72 19.14
CA THR A 5 -6.56 2.72 19.14
C THR A 5 -5.45 3.14 20.13
N PRO A 6 -4.98 2.25 21.03
CA PRO A 6 -3.84 2.54 21.90
C PRO A 6 -2.56 2.78 21.11
N ILE A 7 -1.71 3.72 21.54
CA ILE A 7 -0.46 4.06 20.83
C ILE A 7 0.47 2.84 20.65
N ALA A 8 0.49 1.93 21.63
CA ALA A 8 1.27 0.70 21.59
C ALA A 8 0.88 -0.25 20.45
N ARG A 9 -0.32 -0.08 19.85
CA ARG A 9 -0.80 -0.86 18.70
C ARG A 9 -0.59 -0.17 17.36
N TYR A 10 -0.21 1.11 17.33
CA TYR A 10 0.13 1.78 16.07
C TYR A 10 1.45 1.28 15.51
N ARG A 11 1.52 1.15 14.18
CA ARG A 11 2.73 0.86 13.44
C ARG A 11 2.82 1.85 12.29
N ASN A 12 3.67 2.86 12.44
CA ASN A 12 3.97 3.79 11.36
C ASN A 12 5.13 3.20 10.57
N ILE A 13 4.88 2.81 9.33
CA ILE A 13 5.87 2.17 8.45
C ILE A 13 5.99 2.94 7.15
N GLY A 14 7.21 2.98 6.60
CA GLY A 14 7.49 3.48 5.26
C GLY A 14 8.16 2.39 4.44
N ILE A 15 7.71 2.20 3.20
CA ILE A 15 8.26 1.21 2.27
C ILE A 15 9.07 1.95 1.22
N SER A 16 10.39 1.78 1.25
CA SER A 16 11.32 2.31 0.26
C SER A 16 12.28 1.22 -0.19
N ALA A 17 12.60 1.22 -1.46
CA ALA A 17 13.45 0.25 -2.14
C ALA A 17 13.89 0.83 -3.49
N HIS A 18 14.81 0.14 -4.16
CA HIS A 18 15.28 0.49 -5.50
C HIS A 18 14.12 0.50 -6.53
N ILE A 19 14.30 1.16 -7.68
CA ILE A 19 13.37 1.05 -8.82
C ILE A 19 13.24 -0.44 -9.21
N ASP A 20 12.02 -0.86 -9.55
CA ASP A 20 11.63 -2.24 -9.90
C ASP A 20 11.77 -3.30 -8.80
N ALA A 21 12.11 -2.91 -7.55
CA ALA A 21 12.16 -3.85 -6.42
C ALA A 21 10.78 -4.22 -5.82
N GLY A 22 9.67 -3.78 -6.45
CA GLY A 22 8.32 -4.13 -6.01
C GLY A 22 7.81 -3.40 -4.76
N LYS A 23 8.21 -2.15 -4.52
CA LYS A 23 7.69 -1.29 -3.43
C LYS A 23 6.16 -1.23 -3.46
N THR A 24 5.60 -0.81 -4.59
CA THR A 24 4.15 -0.65 -4.77
C THR A 24 3.44 -1.99 -4.66
N THR A 25 3.96 -3.03 -5.30
CA THR A 25 3.41 -4.40 -5.21
C THR A 25 3.35 -4.92 -3.78
N THR A 26 4.38 -4.62 -2.97
CA THR A 26 4.42 -5.01 -1.56
C THR A 26 3.37 -4.25 -0.75
N THR A 27 3.22 -2.94 -0.98
CA THR A 27 2.20 -2.12 -0.33
C THR A 27 0.79 -2.61 -0.65
N GLU A 28 0.49 -2.91 -1.92
CA GLU A 28 -0.81 -3.45 -2.36
C GLU A 28 -1.11 -4.80 -1.68
N ARG A 29 -0.12 -5.68 -1.55
CA ARG A 29 -0.29 -6.96 -0.84
C ARG A 29 -0.58 -6.76 0.65
N ILE A 30 0.08 -5.81 1.32
CA ILE A 30 -0.22 -5.49 2.72
C ILE A 30 -1.68 -5.05 2.86
N LEU A 31 -2.14 -4.14 2.00
CA LEU A 31 -3.52 -3.66 2.01
C LEU A 31 -4.52 -4.78 1.72
N PHE A 32 -4.20 -5.69 0.79
CA PHE A 32 -5.01 -6.87 0.52
C PHE A 32 -5.15 -7.78 1.75
N TYR A 33 -4.03 -8.11 2.42
CA TYR A 33 -4.06 -8.98 3.60
C TYR A 33 -4.77 -8.34 4.80
N THR A 34 -4.84 -7.01 4.87
CA THR A 34 -5.64 -6.31 5.90
C THR A 34 -7.13 -6.26 5.60
N GLY A 35 -7.56 -6.71 4.41
CA GLY A 35 -8.94 -6.61 3.95
C GLY A 35 -9.38 -5.19 3.57
N VAL A 36 -8.46 -4.21 3.52
CA VAL A 36 -8.75 -2.84 3.07
C VAL A 36 -8.91 -2.79 1.56
N ASN A 37 -8.16 -3.61 0.81
CA ASN A 37 -8.26 -3.68 -0.64
C ASN A 37 -8.75 -5.06 -1.08
N HIS A 38 -9.79 -5.11 -1.93
CA HIS A 38 -10.44 -6.37 -2.36
C HIS A 38 -9.99 -6.85 -3.75
N LYS A 39 -9.08 -6.13 -4.40
CA LYS A 39 -8.48 -6.51 -5.68
C LYS A 39 -6.97 -6.59 -5.53
N ILE A 40 -6.39 -7.72 -5.92
CA ILE A 40 -4.94 -7.86 -6.12
C ILE A 40 -4.68 -7.40 -7.56
N GLY A 41 -4.24 -6.16 -7.74
CA GLY A 41 -3.68 -5.68 -9.00
C GLY A 41 -2.16 -5.73 -8.93
N GLU A 42 -1.49 -6.26 -9.96
CA GLU A 42 -0.06 -6.02 -10.12
C GLU A 42 0.17 -4.67 -10.80
N VAL A 43 1.22 -3.98 -10.39
CA VAL A 43 1.64 -2.69 -10.96
C VAL A 43 1.93 -2.83 -12.45
N HIS A 44 2.43 -3.99 -12.86
CA HIS A 44 2.74 -4.32 -14.25
C HIS A 44 1.49 -4.43 -15.15
N ASP A 45 0.32 -4.71 -14.57
CA ASP A 45 -0.95 -4.79 -15.31
C ASP A 45 -1.71 -3.45 -15.32
N GLY A 46 -1.10 -2.37 -14.81
CA GLY A 46 -1.77 -1.06 -14.68
C GLY A 46 -2.93 -1.03 -13.69
N ALA A 47 -3.07 -2.09 -12.87
CA ALA A 47 -4.17 -2.25 -11.93
C ALA A 47 -3.80 -1.84 -10.49
N ALA A 48 -2.58 -1.33 -10.26
CA ALA A 48 -2.18 -0.79 -8.96
C ALA A 48 -3.04 0.42 -8.61
N THR A 49 -3.72 0.34 -7.47
CA THR A 49 -4.63 1.39 -6.98
C THR A 49 -3.85 2.51 -6.27
N MET A 50 -2.63 2.21 -5.86
CA MET A 50 -1.72 3.13 -5.16
C MET A 50 -1.08 4.17 -6.09
N ASP A 51 -0.74 3.79 -7.32
CA ASP A 51 -0.23 4.68 -8.37
C ASP A 51 -1.43 5.33 -9.09
N TRP A 52 -1.87 6.49 -8.61
CA TRP A 52 -3.10 7.14 -9.08
C TRP A 52 -2.87 8.12 -10.23
N MET A 53 -1.62 8.56 -10.43
CA MET A 53 -1.27 9.41 -11.56
C MET A 53 -1.10 8.55 -12.81
N GLU A 54 -1.67 8.99 -13.92
CA GLU A 54 -1.53 8.33 -15.23
C GLU A 54 -0.05 8.11 -15.60
N GLN A 55 0.82 9.08 -15.30
CA GLN A 55 2.27 8.95 -15.51
C GLN A 55 2.95 7.88 -14.64
N GLU A 56 2.44 7.60 -13.44
CA GLU A 56 2.94 6.53 -12.58
C GLU A 56 2.56 5.17 -13.17
N GLN A 57 1.31 5.04 -13.65
CA GLN A 57 0.80 3.83 -14.28
C GLN A 57 1.47 3.54 -15.63
N GLU A 58 1.61 4.53 -16.50
CA GLU A 58 2.23 4.39 -17.82
C GLU A 58 3.72 3.97 -17.74
N ARG A 59 4.42 4.42 -16.70
CA ARG A 59 5.86 4.22 -16.54
C ARG A 59 6.22 3.13 -15.54
N GLY A 60 5.24 2.62 -14.77
CA GLY A 60 5.47 1.65 -13.71
C GLY A 60 6.36 2.17 -12.58
N ILE A 61 6.32 3.47 -12.29
CA ILE A 61 7.14 4.10 -11.24
C ILE A 61 6.28 4.81 -10.21
N THR A 62 6.74 4.86 -8.97
CA THR A 62 6.16 5.72 -7.92
C THR A 62 6.84 7.09 -7.95
N ILE A 63 6.07 8.13 -8.26
CA ILE A 63 6.51 9.53 -8.27
C ILE A 63 6.10 10.20 -6.94
N THR A 64 4.89 9.91 -6.46
CA THR A 64 4.32 10.52 -5.26
C THR A 64 4.19 9.51 -4.13
N SER A 65 4.64 9.88 -2.92
CA SER A 65 4.40 9.06 -1.73
C SER A 65 2.93 9.12 -1.33
N ARG A 66 2.30 7.96 -1.17
CA ARG A 66 0.94 7.82 -0.66
C ARG A 66 0.94 7.20 0.73
N SER A 67 -0.02 7.59 1.58
CA SER A 67 -0.18 7.07 2.93
C SER A 67 -1.58 6.54 3.13
N ASP A 68 -1.67 5.28 3.56
CA ASP A 68 -2.93 4.60 3.85
C ASP A 68 -2.90 3.98 5.25
N TYR A 69 -4.05 3.94 5.90
CA TYR A 69 -4.24 3.37 7.23
C TYR A 69 -4.99 2.05 7.11
N CYS A 70 -4.42 0.98 7.67
CA CYS A 70 -5.05 -0.33 7.73
C CYS A 70 -4.92 -0.95 9.11
N ILE A 71 -5.83 -1.88 9.43
CA ILE A 71 -5.77 -2.69 10.65
C ILE A 71 -5.36 -4.10 10.24
N LEU A 72 -4.22 -4.56 10.75
CA LEU A 72 -3.77 -5.91 10.49
C LEU A 72 -4.55 -6.87 11.40
N VAL A 73 -5.51 -7.61 10.82
CA VAL A 73 -6.26 -8.65 11.52
C VAL A 73 -5.54 -9.98 11.32
N ARG A 74 -5.13 -10.64 12.40
CA ARG A 74 -4.59 -12.01 12.31
C ARG A 74 -5.75 -12.96 12.00
N TYR A 75 -5.77 -13.50 10.79
CA TYR A 75 -6.51 -14.72 10.51
C TYR A 75 -5.69 -15.88 11.07
N GLY A 76 -6.23 -16.53 12.10
CA GLY A 76 -5.69 -17.74 12.71
C GLY A 76 -6.23 -18.98 12.03
#